data_AF-A0A1G2MZX2-F1
#
_entry.id   AF-A0A1G2MZX2-F1
#
_cell.length_a   1.000
_cell.length_b   1.000
_cell.length_c   1.000
_cell.angle_alpha   90.00
_cell.angle_beta   90.00
_cell.angle_gamma   90.00
#
_symmetry.space_group_name_H-M   'P 1'
#
loop_
_entity.id
_entity.type
_entity.pdbx_description
1 polymer ?
#
loop_
_entity_poly.entity_id
_entity_poly.type
_entity_poly.pdbx_seq_one_letter_code
_entity_poly.pdbx_strand_id
1 'polypeptide(L)'
;MSKNPQLITIKQASKMLGVTPLTLRNWDKNGKLKALRHPMNNYRVYRRSDIDRLLEFIGHNTKPLEKTYTKSVKKLQVIHLK
;
A
#
# COMPACT_ATOMS: atom_id res chain seq x y z
N MET A 1 -18.74 -12.80 -21.68
CA MET A 1 -17.27 -12.82 -21.51
C MET A 1 -16.91 -13.26 -20.09
N SER A 2 -16.26 -14.41 -19.95
CA SER A 2 -15.71 -14.83 -18.65
C SER A 2 -14.54 -13.92 -18.29
N LYS A 3 -14.74 -12.97 -17.37
CA LYS A 3 -13.62 -12.21 -16.79
C LYS A 3 -12.88 -13.14 -15.84
N ASN A 4 -11.82 -13.78 -16.32
CA ASN A 4 -10.86 -14.39 -15.42
C ASN A 4 -10.37 -13.31 -14.44
N PRO A 5 -10.34 -13.59 -13.13
CA PRO A 5 -9.88 -12.63 -12.17
C PRO A 5 -8.37 -12.43 -12.38
N GLN A 6 -8.00 -11.30 -12.97
CA GLN A 6 -6.62 -10.90 -13.10
C GLN A 6 -6.06 -10.62 -11.71
N LEU A 7 -5.28 -11.57 -11.19
CA LEU A 7 -4.60 -11.44 -9.91
C LEU A 7 -3.25 -10.77 -10.14
N ILE A 8 -2.96 -9.76 -9.33
CA ILE A 8 -1.72 -9.03 -9.38
C ILE A 8 -0.99 -9.13 -8.04
N THR A 9 0.34 -9.12 -8.11
CA THR A 9 1.19 -9.17 -6.92
C THR A 9 1.18 -7.84 -6.17
N ILE A 10 1.56 -7.87 -4.89
CA ILE A 10 1.73 -6.66 -4.07
C ILE A 10 2.65 -5.62 -4.74
N LYS A 11 3.70 -6.06 -5.47
CA LYS A 11 4.66 -5.17 -6.16
C LYS A 11 4.01 -4.46 -7.36
N GLN A 12 3.12 -5.14 -8.07
CA GLN A 12 2.36 -4.52 -9.17
C GLN A 12 1.32 -3.55 -8.62
N ALA A 13 0.55 -3.98 -7.62
CA ALA A 13 -0.44 -3.13 -6.96
C ALA A 13 0.18 -1.85 -6.38
N SER A 14 1.36 -1.95 -5.76
CA SER A 14 2.05 -0.80 -5.16
C SER A 14 2.45 0.22 -6.23
N LYS A 15 2.94 -0.25 -7.39
CA LYS A 15 3.31 0.62 -8.51
C LYS A 15 2.11 1.36 -9.08
N MET A 16 0.96 0.70 -9.19
CA MET A 16 -0.25 1.33 -9.73
C MET A 16 -0.84 2.36 -8.78
N LEU A 17 -0.84 2.06 -7.49
CA LEU A 17 -1.40 2.94 -6.45
C LEU A 17 -0.42 4.06 -6.04
N GLY A 18 0.83 4.03 -6.51
CA GLY A 18 1.86 4.99 -6.10
C GLY A 18 2.26 4.91 -4.64
N VAL A 19 2.01 3.78 -3.97
CA VAL A 19 2.33 3.55 -2.55
C VAL A 19 3.46 2.53 -2.41
N THR A 20 4.04 2.43 -1.21
CA THR A 20 5.04 1.38 -0.95
C THR A 20 4.36 0.02 -0.74
N PRO A 21 5.04 -1.11 -1.03
CA PRO A 21 4.53 -2.44 -0.68
C PRO A 21 4.24 -2.61 0.82
N LEU A 22 4.97 -1.89 1.68
CA LEU A 22 4.73 -1.90 3.13
C LEU A 22 3.37 -1.28 3.47
N THR A 23 2.98 -0.20 2.80
CA THR A 23 1.66 0.42 2.94
C THR A 23 0.54 -0.60 2.65
N LEU A 24 0.68 -1.38 1.58
CA LEU A 24 -0.30 -2.43 1.25
C LEU A 24 -0.33 -3.57 2.28
N ARG A 25 0.81 -3.95 2.86
CA ARG A 25 0.86 -4.92 3.97
C ARG A 25 0.16 -4.40 5.22
N ASN A 26 0.33 -3.12 5.52
CA ASN A 26 -0.34 -2.47 6.64
C ASN A 26 -1.86 -2.38 6.40
N TRP A 27 -2.30 -2.12 5.17
CA TRP A 27 -3.72 -2.13 4.82
C TRP A 27 -4.34 -3.52 4.89
N ASP A 28 -3.60 -4.57 4.51
CA ASP A 28 -4.01 -5.96 4.72
C ASP A 28 -4.15 -6.28 6.22
N LYS A 29 -3.14 -5.91 7.02
CA LYS A 29 -3.17 -6.10 8.48
C LYS A 29 -4.34 -5.35 9.15
N ASN A 30 -4.63 -4.14 8.70
CA ASN A 30 -5.70 -3.29 9.23
C ASN A 30 -7.07 -3.61 8.61
N GLY A 31 -7.18 -4.60 7.72
CA GLY A 31 -8.45 -4.98 7.08
C GLY A 31 -8.99 -3.99 6.04
N LYS A 32 -8.24 -2.93 5.71
CA LYS A 32 -8.65 -1.93 4.69
C LYS A 32 -8.61 -2.48 3.27
N LEU A 33 -7.67 -3.38 2.99
CA LEU A 33 -7.54 -4.04 1.69
C LEU A 33 -7.16 -5.50 1.91
N LYS A 34 -8.15 -6.39 1.81
CA LYS A 34 -7.95 -7.81 2.07
C LYS A 34 -7.13 -8.45 0.94
N ALA A 35 -5.94 -8.95 1.27
CA ALA A 35 -5.14 -9.71 0.31
C ALA A 35 -5.69 -11.13 0.17
N LEU A 36 -5.70 -11.64 -1.06
CA LEU A 36 -5.83 -13.07 -1.32
C LEU A 36 -4.46 -13.73 -1.16
N ARG A 37 -4.47 -15.02 -0.83
CA ARG A 37 -3.27 -15.85 -0.74
C ARG A 37 -3.17 -16.71 -1.97
N HIS A 38 -2.04 -16.66 -2.65
CA HIS A 38 -1.79 -17.53 -3.78
C HIS A 38 -1.62 -18.99 -3.28
N PRO A 39 -2.33 -19.98 -3.86
CA PRO A 39 -2.37 -21.34 -3.33
C PRO A 39 -1.00 -22.03 -3.27
N MET A 40 -0.15 -21.77 -4.26
CA MET A 40 1.16 -22.43 -4.37
C MET A 40 2.28 -21.87 -3.46
N ASN A 41 2.24 -20.59 -3.09
CA ASN A 41 3.38 -19.92 -2.43
C ASN A 41 2.96 -18.94 -1.32
N ASN A 42 1.67 -18.87 -1.01
CA ASN A 42 1.08 -18.05 0.06
C ASN A 42 1.42 -16.55 -0.01
N TYR A 43 1.89 -16.07 -1.17
CA TYR A 43 2.11 -14.64 -1.39
C TYR A 43 0.78 -13.89 -1.46
N ARG A 44 0.85 -12.62 -1.06
CA ARG A 44 -0.28 -11.69 -1.13
C ARG A 44 -0.50 -11.27 -2.58
N VAL A 45 -1.68 -11.59 -3.08
CA VAL A 45 -2.18 -11.19 -4.39
C VAL A 45 -3.49 -10.43 -4.23
N TYR A 46 -3.73 -9.51 -5.15
CA TYR A 46 -4.91 -8.67 -5.16
C TYR A 46 -5.64 -8.85 -6.48
N ARG A 47 -6.97 -8.75 -6.49
CA ARG A 47 -7.71 -8.69 -7.76
C ARG A 47 -7.47 -7.33 -8.36
N ARG A 48 -7.23 -7.29 -9.66
CA ARG A 48 -7.05 -6.05 -10.41
C ARG A 48 -8.23 -5.10 -10.21
N SER A 49 -9.46 -5.63 -10.24
CA SER A 49 -10.69 -4.88 -10.00
C SER A 49 -10.73 -4.15 -8.65
N ASP A 50 -10.20 -4.78 -7.60
CA ASP A 50 -10.24 -4.20 -6.25
C ASP A 50 -9.26 -3.03 -6.15
N ILE A 51 -8.12 -3.14 -6.82
CA ILE A 51 -7.12 -2.08 -6.91
C ILE A 51 -7.62 -0.93 -7.77
N ASP A 52 -8.28 -1.19 -8.90
CA ASP A 52 -8.85 -0.15 -9.76
C ASP A 52 -9.97 0.61 -9.01
N ARG A 53 -10.88 -0.10 -8.32
CA ARG A 53 -11.91 0.53 -7.47
C ARG A 53 -11.29 1.36 -6.35
N LEU A 54 -10.21 0.88 -5.74
CA LEU A 54 -9.50 1.63 -4.71
C LEU A 54 -8.85 2.89 -5.29
N LEU A 55 -8.28 2.81 -6.49
CA LEU A 55 -7.69 3.95 -7.18
C LEU A 55 -8.74 5.02 -7.49
N GLU A 56 -9.92 4.62 -7.96
CA GLU A 56 -11.06 5.53 -8.15
C GLU A 56 -11.47 6.18 -6.82
N PHE A 57 -11.65 5.38 -5.76
CA PHE A 57 -12.01 5.88 -4.43
C PHE A 57 -10.99 6.89 -3.88
N ILE A 58 -9.70 6.62 -4.05
CA ILE A 58 -8.61 7.50 -3.63
C ILE A 58 -8.58 8.77 -4.50
N GLY A 59 -8.70 8.64 -5.82
CA GLY A 59 -8.67 9.77 -6.76
C GLY A 59 -9.77 10.80 -6.51
N HIS A 60 -10.94 10.37 -6.03
CA HIS A 60 -12.01 11.28 -5.61
C HIS A 60 -11.76 11.95 -4.24
N ASN A 61 -10.83 11.44 -3.44
CA ASN A 61 -10.68 11.80 -2.02
C ASN A 61 -9.31 12.42 -1.66
N THR A 62 -8.31 12.38 -2.56
CA THR A 62 -6.97 12.90 -2.25
C THR A 62 -6.70 14.27 -2.85
N LYS A 63 -6.61 15.29 -1.97
CA LYS A 63 -5.51 16.26 -2.12
C LYS A 63 -4.20 15.46 -2.11
N PRO A 64 -3.20 15.78 -2.96
CA PRO A 64 -1.94 15.06 -2.98
C PRO A 64 -1.43 14.92 -1.55
N LEU A 65 -0.90 13.75 -1.17
CA LEU A 65 -0.13 13.60 0.07
C LEU A 65 1.07 14.54 -0.04
N GLU A 66 0.87 15.81 0.31
CA GLU A 66 1.96 16.73 0.50
C GLU A 66 2.88 16.06 1.51
N LYS A 67 4.16 15.95 1.14
CA LYS A 67 5.18 15.39 2.01
C LYS A 67 5.27 16.28 3.24
N THR A 68 4.47 15.99 4.27
CA THR A 68 4.62 16.54 5.61
C THR A 68 5.77 15.82 6.34
N TYR A 69 6.85 15.52 5.62
CA TYR A 69 8.17 15.52 6.24
C TYR A 69 8.51 16.99 6.42
N THR A 70 7.93 17.60 7.46
CA THR A 70 8.37 18.90 7.88
C THR A 70 9.86 18.77 8.17
N LYS A 71 10.62 19.69 7.59
CA LYS A 71 12.08 19.81 7.56
C LYS A 71 12.66 20.10 8.96
N SER A 72 12.11 19.51 10.01
CA SER A 72 12.46 19.70 11.42
C SER A 72 12.63 18.34 12.10
N VAL A 73 13.62 17.58 11.65
CA VAL A 73 14.14 16.49 12.48
C VAL A 73 15.09 17.15 13.46
N LYS A 74 14.63 17.43 14.69
CA LYS A 74 15.54 17.93 15.74
C LYS A 74 16.62 16.86 15.97
N LYS A 75 17.89 17.24 15.79
CA LYS A 75 19.05 16.40 16.10
C LYS A 75 18.94 15.96 17.57
N LEU A 76 18.85 14.66 17.83
CA LEU A 76 18.91 14.13 19.19
C LEU A 76 20.32 14.40 19.72
N GLN A 77 20.44 15.23 20.75
CA GLN A 77 21.70 15.36 21.48
C GLN A 77 21.86 14.11 22.35
N VAL A 78 22.71 13.20 21.89
CA VAL A 78 23.11 12.03 22.68
C VAL A 78 24.07 12.52 23.75
N ILE A 79 23.54 12.78 24.94
CA ILE A 79 24.38 13.00 26.12
C ILE A 79 24.95 11.64 26.53
N HIS A 80 26.28 11.54 26.60
CA HIS A 80 26.93 10.38 27.20
C HIS A 80 26.84 10.54 28.71
N LEU A 81 26.11 9.65 29.38
CA LEU A 81 26.13 9.56 30.83
C LEU A 81 27.51 9.02 31.24
N LYS A 82 28.19 9.77 32.10
CA LYS A 82 29.52 9.47 32.61
C LYS A 82 29.44 8.64 33.89
#